data_AF-A0A818ZRR4-F1
#
_entry.id   AF-A0A818ZRR4-F1
#
_cell.length_a   1.000
_cell.length_b   1.000
_cell.length_c   1.000
_cell.angle_alpha   90.00
_cell.angle_beta   90.00
_cell.angle_gamma   90.00
#
_symmetry.space_group_name_H-M   'P 1'
#
loop_
_entity.id
_entity.type
_entity.pdbx_description
1 polymer ?
#
loop_
_entity_poly.entity_id
_entity_poly.type
_entity_poly.pdbx_seq_one_letter_code
_entity_poly.pdbx_strand_id
1 'polypeptide(L)'
;MSSSSNNSNPLLQVNIFSRFFHCWLSSLITKSHKQGILHLDDLYDLPDYLKSTSLTNKLEENWLNEIKRCPQNPNLIRATLHTMEWKLILFGLLLIPLSLIKINNKYP
;
A
#
# COMPACT_ATOMS: atom_id res chain seq x y z
N MET A 1 -22.73 4.41 12.95
CA MET A 1 -22.83 5.88 12.80
C MET A 1 -21.74 6.32 11.83
N SER A 2 -22.10 6.61 10.57
CA SER A 2 -21.19 7.11 9.55
C SER A 2 -21.52 8.57 9.26
N SER A 3 -20.77 9.50 9.83
CA SER A 3 -20.79 10.91 9.45
C SER A 3 -20.06 11.02 8.10
N SER A 4 -20.85 11.13 7.03
CA SER A 4 -20.39 11.29 5.65
C SER A 4 -19.82 12.69 5.42
N SER A 5 -18.63 12.99 5.92
CA SER A 5 -17.77 14.04 5.34
C SER A 5 -16.99 13.39 4.20
N ASN A 6 -17.38 13.66 2.96
CA ASN A 6 -16.82 13.03 1.77
C ASN A 6 -15.43 13.59 1.46
N ASN A 7 -14.43 13.29 2.30
CA ASN A 7 -13.02 13.65 2.10
C ASN A 7 -12.37 12.66 1.14
N SER A 8 -12.81 12.73 -0.11
CA SER A 8 -12.29 11.91 -1.21
C SER A 8 -10.77 11.96 -1.25
N ASN A 9 -10.14 10.77 -1.21
CA ASN A 9 -8.69 10.69 -1.14
C ASN A 9 -8.03 11.22 -2.43
N PRO A 10 -7.16 12.24 -2.35
CA PRO A 10 -6.51 12.81 -3.52
C PRO A 10 -5.66 11.78 -4.26
N LEU A 11 -5.22 10.70 -3.59
CA LEU A 11 -4.55 9.57 -4.22
C LEU A 11 -5.32 9.00 -5.42
N LEU A 12 -6.65 9.04 -5.41
CA LEU A 12 -7.48 8.49 -6.48
C LEU A 12 -7.47 9.35 -7.75
N GLN A 13 -7.21 10.65 -7.62
CA GLN A 13 -7.35 11.63 -8.72
C GLN A 13 -6.00 12.13 -9.26
N VAL A 14 -4.91 11.96 -8.52
CA VAL A 14 -3.59 12.52 -8.90
C VAL A 14 -2.85 11.66 -9.94
N ASN A 15 -2.10 12.33 -10.82
CA ASN A 15 -1.25 11.69 -11.82
C ASN A 15 -0.17 10.80 -11.19
N ILE A 16 0.34 9.84 -11.98
CA ILE A 16 1.35 8.85 -11.57
C ILE A 16 2.60 9.52 -10.97
N PHE A 17 3.07 10.63 -11.56
CA PHE A 17 4.21 11.38 -11.03
C PHE A 17 3.93 11.97 -9.64
N SER A 18 2.76 12.60 -9.45
CA SER A 18 2.36 13.15 -8.14
C SER A 18 2.16 12.03 -7.10
N ARG A 19 1.68 10.86 -7.53
CA ARG A 19 1.56 9.69 -6.66
C ARG A 19 2.94 9.16 -6.23
N PHE A 20 3.90 9.11 -7.15
CA PHE A 20 5.26 8.63 -6.89
C PHE A 20 6.03 9.56 -5.94
N PHE A 21 6.00 10.87 -6.18
CA PHE A 21 6.68 11.87 -5.35
C PHE A 21 5.88 12.27 -4.09
N HIS A 22 4.75 11.63 -3.82
CA HIS A 22 3.85 11.95 -2.70
C HIS A 22 3.43 13.43 -2.64
N CYS A 23 3.42 14.14 -3.78
CA CYS A 23 3.09 15.57 -3.82
C CYS A 23 1.67 15.86 -3.32
N TRP A 24 0.76 14.90 -3.45
CA TRP A 24 -0.61 14.96 -2.91
C TRP A 24 -0.66 15.11 -1.37
N LEU A 25 0.39 14.70 -0.66
CA LEU A 25 0.48 14.81 0.80
C LEU A 25 0.84 16.23 1.26
N SER A 26 1.39 17.06 0.37
CA SER A 26 1.82 18.44 0.68
C SER A 26 0.68 19.31 1.23
N SER A 27 -0.55 19.10 0.76
CA SER A 27 -1.74 19.81 1.26
C SER A 27 -2.00 19.52 2.74
N LEU A 28 -1.86 18.25 3.15
CA LEU A 28 -2.04 17.81 4.53
C LEU A 28 -0.93 18.37 5.44
N ILE A 29 0.33 18.32 4.98
CA ILE A 29 1.49 18.86 5.71
C ILE A 29 1.33 20.37 5.91
N THR A 30 0.92 21.09 4.88
CA THR A 30 0.71 22.54 4.94
C THR A 30 -0.42 22.90 5.91
N LYS A 31 -1.50 22.11 5.91
CA LYS A 31 -2.62 22.28 6.85
C LYS A 31 -2.17 22.08 8.28
N SER A 32 -1.43 21.00 8.55
CA SER A 32 -0.84 20.72 9.86
C SER A 32 0.09 21.84 10.33
N HIS A 33 0.93 22.37 9.45
CA HIS A 33 1.85 23.45 9.78
C HIS A 33 1.13 24.76 10.14
N LYS A 34 0.00 25.05 9.50
CA LYS A 34 -0.78 26.28 9.75
C LYS A 34 -1.66 26.18 10.99
N GLN A 35 -2.26 25.01 11.24
CA GLN A 35 -3.27 24.82 12.28
C GLN A 35 -2.71 24.19 13.57
N GLY A 36 -1.52 23.60 13.53
CA GLY A 36 -0.82 23.00 14.68
C GLY A 36 -1.37 21.63 15.11
N ILE A 37 -2.69 21.42 15.04
CA ILE A 37 -3.36 20.17 15.40
C ILE A 37 -4.28 19.76 14.24
N LEU A 38 -4.24 18.49 13.83
CA LEU A 38 -5.17 17.90 12.88
C LEU A 38 -6.28 17.16 13.63
N HIS A 39 -7.51 17.33 13.17
CA HIS A 39 -8.65 16.55 13.64
C HIS A 39 -8.92 15.36 12.69
N LEU A 40 -9.70 14.39 13.17
CA LEU A 40 -10.05 13.20 12.37
C LEU A 40 -10.76 13.59 11.06
N ASP A 41 -11.59 14.63 11.10
CA ASP A 41 -12.32 15.17 9.95
C ASP A 41 -11.42 15.85 8.91
N ASP A 42 -10.13 16.07 9.22
CA ASP A 42 -9.15 16.62 8.28
C ASP A 42 -8.42 15.52 7.51
N LEU A 43 -8.57 14.26 7.92
CA LEU A 43 -7.94 13.11 7.26
C LEU A 43 -8.75 12.70 6.02
N TYR A 44 -8.02 12.21 5.03
CA TYR A 44 -8.62 11.63 3.84
C TYR A 44 -9.17 10.24 4.13
N ASP A 45 -10.26 9.89 3.46
CA ASP A 45 -10.81 8.54 3.52
C ASP A 45 -9.81 7.52 2.99
N LEU A 46 -9.84 6.31 3.56
CA LEU A 46 -8.99 5.23 3.10
C LEU A 46 -9.49 4.74 1.72
N PRO A 47 -8.65 4.73 0.68
CA PRO A 47 -9.01 4.17 -0.62
C PRO A 47 -9.43 2.71 -0.49
N ASP A 48 -10.42 2.28 -1.28
CA ASP A 48 -10.98 0.93 -1.17
C ASP A 48 -9.95 -0.18 -1.32
N TYR A 49 -8.95 0.00 -2.20
CA TYR A 49 -7.88 -0.97 -2.41
C TYR A 49 -6.92 -1.12 -1.21
N LEU A 50 -6.89 -0.14 -0.30
CA LEU A 50 -6.11 -0.17 0.95
C LEU A 50 -6.93 -0.67 2.14
N LYS A 51 -8.26 -0.80 2.01
CA LYS A 51 -9.10 -1.33 3.08
C LYS A 51 -8.76 -2.79 3.34
N SER A 52 -8.79 -3.18 4.61
CA SER A 52 -8.56 -4.56 5.04
C SER A 52 -9.53 -5.54 4.36
N THR A 53 -10.78 -5.15 4.18
CA THR A 53 -11.81 -5.96 3.51
C THR A 53 -11.41 -6.35 2.10
N SER A 54 -10.88 -5.42 1.30
CA SER A 54 -10.39 -5.70 -0.06
C SER A 54 -9.24 -6.72 -0.04
N LEU A 55 -8.30 -6.57 0.90
CA LEU A 55 -7.17 -7.48 1.05
C LEU A 55 -7.62 -8.89 1.50
N THR A 56 -8.51 -8.96 2.50
CA THR A 56 -9.04 -10.21 3.04
C THR A 56 -9.82 -10.98 1.98
N ASN A 57 -10.66 -10.30 1.20
CA ASN A 57 -11.43 -10.94 0.13
C ASN A 57 -10.51 -11.56 -0.94
N LYS A 58 -9.46 -10.83 -1.37
CA LYS A 58 -8.46 -11.35 -2.31
C LYS A 58 -7.70 -12.56 -1.73
N LEU A 59 -7.37 -12.51 -0.44
CA LEU A 59 -6.70 -13.62 0.24
C LEU A 59 -7.59 -14.85 0.28
N GLU A 60 -8.86 -14.67 0.65
CA GLU A 60 -9.85 -15.74 0.72
C GLU A 60 -10.06 -16.40 -0.65
N GLU A 61 -10.20 -15.60 -1.71
CA GLU A 61 -10.29 -16.10 -3.08
C GLU A 61 -9.06 -16.93 -3.47
N ASN A 62 -7.86 -16.41 -3.25
CA ASN A 62 -6.61 -17.11 -3.56
C ASN A 62 -6.42 -18.36 -2.71
N TRP A 63 -6.86 -18.35 -1.46
CA TRP A 63 -6.82 -19.50 -0.56
C TRP A 63 -7.76 -20.62 -1.05
N LEU A 64 -9.00 -20.27 -1.42
CA LEU A 64 -9.94 -21.23 -2.00
C LEU A 64 -9.41 -21.81 -3.31
N ASN A 65 -8.75 -20.99 -4.14
CA ASN A 65 -8.11 -21.45 -5.38
C ASN A 65 -6.94 -22.40 -5.10
N GLU A 66 -6.11 -22.14 -4.07
CA GLU A 66 -5.01 -23.04 -3.68
C GLU A 66 -5.54 -24.39 -3.16
N ILE A 67 -6.60 -24.38 -2.34
CA ILE A 67 -7.24 -25.63 -1.87
C ILE A 67 -7.75 -26.46 -3.04
N LYS A 68 -8.40 -25.82 -4.03
CA LYS A 68 -8.89 -26.51 -5.23
C LYS A 68 -7.74 -27.07 -6.10
N ARG A 69 -6.64 -26.33 -6.19
CA ARG A 69 -5.48 -26.69 -7.03
C ARG A 69 -4.61 -27.77 -6.40
N CYS A 70 -4.40 -27.71 -5.08
CA CYS A 70 -3.50 -28.58 -4.35
C CYS A 70 -4.20 -29.16 -3.11
N PRO A 71 -5.22 -30.03 -3.28
CA PRO A 71 -6.03 -30.53 -2.17
C PRO A 71 -5.24 -31.38 -1.17
N GLN A 72 -4.15 -32.01 -1.62
CA GLN A 72 -3.28 -32.87 -0.80
C GLN A 72 -2.29 -32.09 0.07
N ASN A 73 -1.89 -30.88 -0.35
CA ASN A 73 -0.91 -30.07 0.36
C ASN A 73 -1.08 -28.57 0.04
N PRO A 74 -2.12 -27.92 0.58
CA PRO A 74 -2.35 -26.49 0.37
C PRO A 74 -1.29 -25.67 1.11
N ASN A 75 -0.71 -24.68 0.43
CA ASN A 75 0.34 -23.82 1.00
C ASN A 75 -0.15 -22.38 1.18
N LEU A 76 -0.29 -21.97 2.44
CA LEU A 76 -0.74 -20.62 2.80
C LEU A 76 0.23 -19.52 2.37
N ILE A 77 1.54 -19.77 2.44
CA ILE A 77 2.55 -18.80 2.01
C ILE A 77 2.38 -18.50 0.52
N ARG A 78 2.11 -19.54 -0.28
CA ARG A 78 1.89 -19.38 -1.73
C ARG A 78 0.63 -18.57 -2.02
N ALA A 79 -0.49 -18.85 -1.35
CA ALA A 79 -1.72 -18.06 -1.48
C ALA A 79 -1.51 -16.60 -1.04
N THR A 80 -0.72 -16.39 0.02
CA THR A 80 -0.35 -15.06 0.51
C THR A 80 0.50 -14.30 -0.49
N LEU A 81 1.51 -14.94 -1.09
CA LEU A 81 2.34 -14.34 -2.14
C LEU A 81 1.55 -14.00 -3.40
N HIS A 82 0.53 -14.78 -3.75
CA HIS A 82 -0.39 -14.44 -4.84
C HIS A 82 -1.30 -13.24 -4.50
N THR A 83 -1.60 -13.05 -3.22
CA THR A 83 -2.43 -11.93 -2.73
C THR A 83 -1.63 -10.64 -2.64
N MET A 84 -0.36 -10.74 -2.22
CA MET A 84 0.57 -9.62 -2.18
C MET A 84 0.93 -9.22 -3.61
N GLU A 85 0.35 -8.12 -4.08
CA GLU A 85 0.54 -7.58 -5.42
C GLU A 85 2.04 -7.53 -5.80
N TRP A 86 2.36 -7.67 -7.09
CA TRP A 86 3.74 -7.68 -7.62
C TRP A 86 4.60 -6.47 -7.18
N LYS A 87 3.94 -5.41 -6.72
CA LYS A 87 4.54 -4.24 -6.09
C LYS A 87 5.48 -4.61 -4.94
N LEU A 88 5.13 -5.57 -4.07
CA LEU A 88 5.99 -5.98 -2.95
C LEU A 88 7.31 -6.59 -3.46
N ILE A 89 7.22 -7.46 -4.46
CA ILE A 89 8.37 -8.09 -5.11
C ILE A 89 9.23 -7.01 -5.81
N LEU A 90 8.59 -6.05 -6.50
CA LEU A 90 9.27 -4.95 -7.17
C LEU A 90 10.03 -4.05 -6.18
N PHE A 91 9.43 -3.71 -5.02
CA PHE A 91 10.10 -2.94 -3.98
C PHE A 91 11.30 -3.69 -3.40
N GLY A 92 11.17 -5.00 -3.18
CA GLY A 92 12.30 -5.84 -2.75
C GLY A 92 13.44 -5.82 -3.76
N LEU A 93 13.14 -5.95 -5.05
CA LEU A 93 14.13 -5.90 -6.12
C LEU A 93 14.85 -4.54 -6.22
N LEU A 94 14.14 -3.42 -6.00
CA LEU A 94 14.72 -2.08 -6.02
C LEU A 94 15.70 -1.83 -4.85
N LEU A 95 15.50 -2.49 -3.71
CA LEU A 95 16.35 -2.30 -2.53
C LEU A 95 17.70 -3.02 -2.62
N ILE A 96 17.79 -4.10 -3.41
CA ILE A 96 19.02 -4.89 -3.59
C ILE A 96 20.18 -4.09 -4.22
N PRO A 97 20.02 -3.35 -5.35
CA PRO A 97 21.12 -2.58 -5.91
C PRO A 97 21.58 -1.44 -4.98
N LEU A 98 20.67 -0.82 -4.22
CA LEU A 98 21.01 0.22 -3.26
C LEU A 98 21.90 -0.30 -2.12
N SER A 99 21.62 -1.51 -1.62
CA SER A 99 22.46 -2.13 -0.60
C SER A 99 23.85 -2.50 -1.13
N LEU A 100 23.95 -2.95 -2.39
CA LEU A 100 25.22 -3.25 -3.05
C LEU A 100 26.07 -1.99 -3.27
N ILE A 101 25.47 -0.87 -3.71
CA ILE A 101 26.16 0.41 -3.85
C ILE A 101 26.73 0.87 -2.49
N LYS A 102 25.94 0.74 -1.43
CA LYS A 102 26.36 1.12 -0.08
C LYS A 102 27.50 0.25 0.46
N ILE A 103 27.50 -1.05 0.14
CA ILE A 103 28.59 -1.97 0.52
C ILE A 103 29.87 -1.63 -0.25
N ASN A 104 29.77 -1.42 -1.56
CA ASN A 104 30.92 -1.06 -2.40
C ASN A 104 31.57 0.28 -1.99
N ASN A 105 30.77 1.25 -1.56
CA ASN A 105 31.28 2.56 -1.13
C ASN A 105 31.81 2.55 0.33
N LYS A 106 31.57 1.48 1.10
CA LYS A 106 32.04 1.34 2.49
C LYS A 106 33.39 0.65 2.60
N TYR A 107 33.81 -0.08 1.55
CA TYR A 107 35.11 -0.74 1.45
C TYR A 107 35.73 -0.36 0.09
N PRO A 108 36.44 0.79 0.00
CA PRO A 108 37.16 1.16 -1.22
C PRO A 108 38.30 0.19 -1.53
#